data_AF-R6CBB8-F1
#
_entry.id   AF-R6CBB8-F1
#
_cell.length_a   1.000
_cell.length_b   1.000
_cell.length_c   1.000
_cell.angle_alpha   90.00
_cell.angle_beta   90.00
_cell.angle_gamma   90.00
#
_symmetry.space_group_name_H-M   'P 1'
#
loop_
_entity.id
_entity.type
_entity.pdbx_description
1 polymer ?
#
loop_
_entity_poly.entity_id
_entity_poly.type
_entity_poly.pdbx_seq_one_letter_code
_entity_poly.pdbx_strand_id
1 'polypeptide(L)'
;MADLTLEEPEIIKQGGKYGIRLRAAASSIHLMKTQIKTEVAPIVGSEKQSEELVMSLMADFDSSPEKIWESNIFGKSLHELVSEGLNAKLSKLPADARMKLCETLSRMINEGCSGLICLIL
;
A
#
# COMPACT_ATOMS: atom_id res chain seq x y z
N MET A 1 -23.09 -0.10 -14.15
CA MET A 1 -23.96 -1.17 -13.61
C MET A 1 -23.93 -1.02 -12.11
N ALA A 2 -25.09 -0.86 -11.47
CA ALA A 2 -25.16 -0.53 -10.05
C ALA A 2 -24.76 -1.74 -9.21
N ASP A 3 -23.74 -1.58 -8.37
CA ASP A 3 -23.21 -2.60 -7.47
C ASP A 3 -24.11 -2.74 -6.22
N LEU A 4 -25.44 -2.70 -6.44
CA LEU A 4 -26.47 -2.72 -5.42
C LEU A 4 -27.19 -4.06 -5.48
N THR A 5 -27.13 -4.82 -4.39
CA THR A 5 -27.86 -6.08 -4.24
C THR A 5 -28.98 -5.89 -3.22
N LEU A 6 -30.13 -6.52 -3.47
CA LEU A 6 -31.27 -6.54 -2.56
C LEU A 6 -31.63 -8.01 -2.29
N GLU A 7 -31.67 -8.40 -1.01
CA GLU A 7 -32.09 -9.73 -0.59
C GLU A 7 -33.62 -9.88 -0.68
N GLU A 8 -34.10 -11.13 -0.67
CA GLU A 8 -35.53 -11.41 -0.66
C GLU A 8 -36.21 -10.78 0.57
N PRO A 9 -37.33 -10.06 0.39
CA PRO A 9 -38.08 -9.48 1.50
C PRO A 9 -38.64 -10.55 2.45
N GLU A 10 -38.43 -10.39 3.75
CA GLU A 10 -38.97 -11.31 4.77
C GLU A 10 -40.13 -10.66 5.55
N ILE A 11 -41.22 -11.40 5.77
CA ILE A 11 -42.27 -10.97 6.70
C ILE A 11 -41.77 -11.17 8.13
N ILE A 12 -41.80 -10.11 8.93
CA ILE A 12 -41.45 -10.14 10.35
C ILE A 12 -42.67 -9.87 11.22
N LYS A 13 -42.73 -10.47 12.41
CA LYS A 13 -43.77 -10.23 13.41
C LYS A 13 -43.15 -9.76 14.72
N GLN A 14 -43.57 -8.60 15.22
CA GLN A 14 -43.07 -8.04 16.48
C GLN A 14 -44.21 -7.36 17.24
N GLY A 15 -44.40 -7.73 18.52
CA GLY A 15 -45.45 -7.14 19.37
C GLY A 15 -46.88 -7.26 18.81
N GLY A 16 -47.21 -8.37 18.14
CA GLY A 16 -48.52 -8.60 17.52
C GLY A 16 -48.75 -7.92 16.17
N LYS A 17 -47.80 -7.10 15.68
CA LYS A 17 -47.86 -6.45 14.36
C LYS A 17 -47.01 -7.21 13.33
N TYR A 18 -47.37 -7.08 12.05
CA TYR A 18 -46.63 -7.61 10.92
C TYR A 18 -45.87 -6.48 10.21
N GLY A 19 -44.68 -6.77 9.69
CA GLY A 19 -43.87 -5.87 8.90
C GLY A 19 -43.06 -6.61 7.85
N ILE A 20 -42.28 -5.88 7.06
CA ILE A 20 -41.40 -6.41 6.02
C ILE A 20 -39.97 -5.99 6.35
N ARG A 21 -39.04 -6.93 6.33
CA ARG A 21 -37.60 -6.67 6.42
C ARG A 21 -37.01 -6.67 5.02
N LEU A 22 -36.29 -5.59 4.71
CA LEU A 22 -35.52 -5.43 3.48
C LEU A 22 -34.04 -5.31 3.86
N ARG A 23 -33.16 -5.97 3.11
CA ARG A 23 -31.70 -5.88 3.27
C ARG A 23 -31.06 -5.62 1.92
N ALA A 24 -30.18 -4.64 1.86
CA ALA A 24 -29.44 -4.30 0.68
C ALA A 24 -27.95 -4.15 1.01
N ALA A 25 -27.08 -4.42 0.03
CA ALA A 25 -25.65 -4.22 0.14
C ALA A 25 -25.10 -3.52 -1.10
N ALA A 26 -24.00 -2.78 -0.93
CA ALA A 26 -23.26 -2.21 -2.03
C ALA A 26 -21.76 -2.16 -1.72
N SER A 27 -20.93 -2.27 -2.75
CA SER A 27 -19.46 -2.18 -2.61
C SER A 27 -19.00 -0.72 -2.47
N SER A 28 -17.95 -0.49 -1.70
CA SER A 28 -17.20 0.77 -1.71
C SER A 28 -15.72 0.53 -2.03
N ILE A 29 -15.10 1.48 -2.74
CA ILE A 29 -13.67 1.47 -3.03
C ILE A 29 -13.01 2.63 -2.30
N HIS A 30 -12.03 2.32 -1.46
CA HIS A 30 -11.24 3.31 -0.73
C HIS A 30 -9.79 3.25 -1.20
N LEU A 31 -9.35 4.28 -1.92
CA LEU A 31 -7.96 4.42 -2.36
C LEU A 31 -7.13 5.06 -1.23
N MET A 32 -6.03 4.41 -0.86
CA MET A 32 -5.10 4.94 0.14
C MET A 32 -3.73 5.20 -0.50
N LYS A 33 -3.23 6.42 -0.32
CA LYS A 33 -1.87 6.79 -0.73
C LYS A 33 -0.93 6.65 0.46
N THR A 34 0.16 5.90 0.29
CA THR A 34 1.21 5.74 1.30
C THR A 34 2.57 6.11 0.71
N GLN A 35 3.52 6.45 1.57
CA GLN A 35 4.90 6.72 1.16
C GLN A 35 5.79 5.55 1.58
N ILE A 36 6.55 5.03 0.62
CA ILE A 36 7.52 3.96 0.84
C ILE A 36 8.89 4.56 0.63
N LYS A 37 9.73 4.47 1.65
CA LYS A 37 11.11 4.96 1.61
C LYS A 37 12.02 3.76 1.49
N THR A 38 13.01 3.81 0.60
CA THR A 38 14.08 2.82 0.54
C THR A 38 15.42 3.53 0.51
N GLU A 39 16.46 2.84 0.96
CA GLU A 39 17.84 3.28 0.92
C GLU A 39 18.65 2.15 0.28
N VAL A 40 19.61 2.52 -0.56
CA VAL A 40 20.54 1.58 -1.20
C VAL A 40 21.94 2.00 -0.78
N ALA A 41 22.63 1.12 -0.06
CA ALA A 41 23.99 1.31 0.41
C ALA A 41 24.93 0.28 -0.28
N PRO A 42 25.39 0.56 -1.52
CA PRO A 42 26.26 -0.35 -2.25
C PRO A 42 27.61 -0.54 -1.54
N ILE A 43 28.11 -1.78 -1.45
CA ILE A 43 29.43 -2.09 -0.87
C ILE A 43 30.45 -2.30 -2.00
N VAL A 44 31.39 -1.36 -2.12
CA VAL A 44 32.31 -1.16 -3.27
C VAL A 44 33.71 -1.73 -3.08
N GLY A 45 33.99 -2.32 -1.90
CA GLY A 45 35.29 -2.93 -1.61
C GLY A 45 36.25 -1.93 -0.97
N SER A 46 37.25 -1.46 -1.73
CA SER A 46 38.28 -0.54 -1.23
C SER A 46 37.79 0.91 -1.13
N GLU A 47 38.47 1.72 -0.33
CA GLU A 47 38.21 3.16 -0.18
C GLU A 47 38.28 3.89 -1.54
N LYS A 48 39.33 3.62 -2.32
CA LYS A 48 39.49 4.21 -3.66
C LYS A 48 38.34 3.89 -4.61
N GLN A 49 37.84 2.64 -4.60
CA GLN A 49 36.67 2.27 -5.40
C GLN A 49 35.39 2.98 -4.94
N SER A 50 35.32 3.31 -3.64
CA SER A 50 34.20 4.05 -3.08
C SER A 50 34.24 5.52 -3.51
N GLU A 51 35.43 6.14 -3.49
CA GLU A 51 35.64 7.50 -3.99
C GLU A 51 35.34 7.60 -5.49
N GLU A 52 35.83 6.66 -6.30
CA GLU A 52 35.57 6.63 -7.74
C GLU A 52 34.07 6.55 -8.05
N LEU A 53 33.31 5.71 -7.33
CA LEU A 53 31.86 5.59 -7.49
C LEU A 53 31.14 6.88 -7.08
N VAL A 54 31.52 7.50 -5.96
CA VAL A 54 30.90 8.76 -5.53
C VAL A 54 31.15 9.86 -6.55
N MET A 55 32.38 9.98 -7.05
CA MET A 55 32.73 10.97 -8.07
C MET A 55 31.96 10.76 -9.37
N SER A 56 31.78 9.50 -9.81
CA SER A 56 30.98 9.22 -11.01
C SER A 56 29.52 9.59 -10.83
N LEU A 57 28.92 9.24 -9.68
CA LEU A 57 27.52 9.56 -9.38
C LEU A 57 27.28 11.07 -9.26
N MET A 58 28.23 11.80 -8.66
CA MET A 58 28.15 13.26 -8.58
C MET A 58 28.27 13.91 -9.96
N ALA A 59 29.18 13.44 -10.81
CA ALA A 59 29.30 13.94 -12.18
C ALA A 59 28.01 13.72 -12.99
N ASP A 60 27.38 12.55 -12.86
CA ASP A 60 26.10 12.26 -13.50
C ASP A 60 25.00 13.20 -12.98
N PHE A 61 24.91 13.37 -11.66
CA PHE A 61 23.93 14.23 -11.00
C PHE A 61 24.05 15.70 -11.40
N ASP A 62 25.27 16.25 -11.41
CA ASP A 62 25.53 17.64 -11.79
C ASP A 62 25.20 17.88 -13.27
N SER A 63 25.37 16.87 -14.12
CA SER A 63 25.02 16.97 -15.53
C SER A 63 23.51 16.95 -15.77
N SER A 64 22.78 16.09 -15.04
CA SER A 64 21.33 16.03 -15.00
C SER A 64 20.91 15.14 -13.83
N PRO A 65 20.10 15.64 -12.89
CA PRO A 65 19.61 14.85 -11.77
C PRO A 65 18.85 13.57 -12.17
N GLU A 66 18.31 13.51 -13.40
CA GLU A 66 17.61 12.33 -13.89
C GLU A 66 18.56 11.22 -14.36
N LYS A 67 19.76 11.57 -14.84
CA LYS A 67 20.73 10.59 -15.35
C LYS A 67 21.26 9.67 -14.27
N ILE A 68 21.27 10.11 -13.00
CA ILE A 68 21.72 9.28 -11.88
C ILE A 68 20.93 7.97 -11.78
N TRP A 69 19.69 7.94 -12.26
CA TRP A 69 18.86 6.73 -12.28
C TRP A 69 19.40 5.66 -13.24
N GLU A 70 20.09 6.07 -14.30
CA GLU A 70 20.71 5.21 -15.29
C GLU A 70 22.13 4.80 -14.90
N SER A 71 22.73 5.45 -13.89
CA SER A 71 24.08 5.14 -13.43
C SER A 71 24.20 3.67 -13.03
N ASN A 72 25.19 3.00 -13.61
CA ASN A 72 25.44 1.59 -13.40
C ASN A 72 26.24 1.37 -12.12
N ILE A 73 25.64 0.67 -11.16
CA ILE A 73 26.22 0.30 -9.87
C ILE A 73 26.23 -1.24 -9.82
N PHE A 74 27.42 -1.83 -9.98
CA PHE A 74 27.66 -3.29 -10.00
C PHE A 74 26.83 -4.09 -11.02
N GLY A 75 26.67 -3.56 -12.23
CA GLY A 75 25.95 -4.26 -13.29
C GLY A 75 24.42 -4.14 -13.20
N LYS A 76 23.91 -3.26 -12.33
CA LYS A 76 22.51 -2.84 -12.26
C LYS A 76 22.43 -1.32 -12.29
N SER A 77 21.35 -0.79 -12.84
CA SER A 77 21.08 0.65 -12.72
C SER A 77 20.68 1.02 -11.29
N LEU A 78 20.90 2.27 -10.86
CA LEU A 78 20.37 2.76 -9.59
C LEU A 78 18.84 2.59 -9.53
N HIS A 79 18.14 2.79 -10.65
CA HIS A 79 16.70 2.58 -10.75
C HIS A 79 16.29 1.15 -10.38
N GLU A 80 17.01 0.14 -10.88
CA GLU A 80 16.75 -1.27 -10.55
C GLU A 80 16.97 -1.53 -9.06
N LEU A 81 18.09 -1.06 -8.50
CA LEU A 81 18.42 -1.27 -7.08
C LEU A 81 17.37 -0.65 -6.15
N VAL A 82 16.93 0.58 -6.45
CA VAL A 82 15.88 1.27 -5.70
C VAL A 82 14.55 0.54 -5.87
N SER A 83 14.19 0.13 -7.08
CA SER A 83 12.95 -0.59 -7.36
C SER A 83 12.89 -1.94 -6.64
N GLU A 84 14.00 -2.68 -6.58
CA GLU A 84 14.12 -3.91 -5.80
C GLU A 84 13.85 -3.65 -4.32
N GLY A 85 14.47 -2.61 -3.74
CA GLY A 85 14.24 -2.21 -2.35
C GLY A 85 12.79 -1.80 -2.07
N LEU A 86 12.15 -1.08 -2.98
CA LEU A 86 10.73 -0.70 -2.87
C LEU A 86 9.81 -1.93 -2.95
N ASN A 87 10.03 -2.80 -3.93
CA ASN A 87 9.25 -4.03 -4.11
C ASN A 87 9.39 -4.96 -2.90
N ALA A 88 10.60 -5.08 -2.34
CA ALA A 88 10.85 -5.86 -1.14
C ALA A 88 10.14 -5.29 0.11
N LYS A 89 9.89 -3.98 0.19
CA LYS A 89 9.10 -3.38 1.27
C LYS A 89 7.60 -3.54 1.05
N LEU A 90 7.14 -3.44 -0.20
CA LEU A 90 5.74 -3.68 -0.57
C LEU A 90 5.28 -5.10 -0.22
N SER A 91 6.15 -6.09 -0.42
CA SER A 91 5.84 -7.49 -0.10
C SER A 91 5.72 -7.76 1.40
N LYS A 92 6.17 -6.84 2.27
CA LYS A 92 6.04 -6.98 3.73
C LYS A 92 4.64 -6.74 4.27
N LEU A 93 3.71 -6.19 3.47
CA LEU A 93 2.31 -6.09 3.87
C LEU A 93 1.54 -7.31 3.34
N PRO A 94 1.36 -8.36 4.15
CA PRO A 94 0.75 -9.60 3.69
C PRO A 94 -0.75 -9.44 3.42
N ALA A 95 -1.31 -10.40 2.69
CA ALA A 95 -2.72 -10.35 2.26
C ALA A 95 -3.71 -10.36 3.44
N ASP A 96 -3.39 -11.08 4.51
CA ASP A 96 -4.22 -11.15 5.72
C ASP A 96 -4.27 -9.80 6.46
N ALA A 97 -3.15 -9.09 6.56
CA ALA A 97 -3.11 -7.74 7.13
C ALA A 97 -3.96 -6.76 6.30
N ARG A 98 -3.87 -6.84 4.97
CA ARG A 98 -4.73 -6.04 4.06
C ARG A 98 -6.22 -6.36 4.26
N MET A 99 -6.57 -7.64 4.42
CA MET A 99 -7.94 -8.07 4.66
C MET A 99 -8.48 -7.53 5.99
N LYS A 100 -7.71 -7.62 7.08
CA LYS A 100 -8.08 -7.07 8.39
C LYS A 100 -8.31 -5.56 8.35
N LEU A 101 -7.50 -4.82 7.59
CA LEU A 101 -7.70 -3.38 7.39
C LEU A 101 -9.03 -3.10 6.67
N CYS A 102 -9.33 -3.83 5.60
CA CYS A 102 -10.61 -3.70 4.88
C CYS A 102 -11.81 -4.07 5.76
N GLU A 103 -11.73 -5.15 6.55
CA GLU A 103 -12.78 -5.55 7.49
C GLU A 103 -13.00 -4.49 8.57
N THR A 104 -11.92 -3.93 9.12
CA THR A 104 -11.99 -2.86 10.11
C THR A 104 -12.70 -1.64 9.53
N LEU A 105 -12.31 -1.20 8.33
CA LEU A 105 -12.99 -0.10 7.63
C LEU A 105 -14.47 -0.41 7.34
N SER A 106 -14.77 -1.63 6.89
CA SER A 106 -16.15 -2.05 6.59
C SER A 106 -17.03 -2.04 7.85
N ARG A 107 -16.51 -2.55 8.97
CA ARG A 107 -17.21 -2.52 10.25
C ARG A 107 -17.45 -1.10 10.73
N MET A 108 -16.46 -0.21 10.61
CA MET A 108 -16.63 1.20 10.96
C MET A 108 -17.73 1.90 10.16
N ILE A 109 -17.87 1.58 8.88
CA ILE A 109 -18.92 2.15 8.02
C ILE A 109 -20.30 1.63 8.43
N ASN A 110 -20.43 0.32 8.70
CA ASN A 110 -21.71 -0.33 8.98
C ASN A 110 -22.20 -0.11 10.42
N GLU A 111 -21.30 -0.24 11.40
CA GLU A 111 -21.62 -0.20 12.84
C GLU A 111 -21.39 1.19 13.44
N GLY A 112 -20.74 2.09 12.68
CA GLY A 112 -20.27 3.38 13.17
C GLY A 112 -18.92 3.28 13.89
N CYS A 113 -18.23 4.41 14.02
CA CYS A 113 -16.97 4.50 14.77
C CYS A 113 -17.15 5.41 15.98
N SER A 114 -17.12 4.84 17.18
CA SER A 114 -17.26 5.58 18.44
C SER A 114 -16.00 5.54 19.31
N GLY A 115 -14.83 5.18 18.76
CA GLY A 115 -13.63 4.90 19.55
C GLY A 115 -12.32 4.89 18.76
N LEU A 116 -11.33 4.17 19.29
CA LEU A 116 -9.93 4.12 18.81
C LEU A 116 -9.67 2.87 17.95
N ILE A 117 -8.97 3.04 16.84
CA ILE A 117 -8.39 1.94 16.07
C ILE A 117 -6.97 1.71 16.57
N CYS A 118 -6.67 0.49 17.03
CA CYS A 118 -5.31 0.09 17.39
C CYS A 118 -4.80 -0.94 16.37
N LEU A 119 -3.69 -0.63 15.71
CA LEU A 119 -2.98 -1.56 14.84
C LEU A 119 -1.68 -1.98 15.54
N ILE A 120 -1.56 -3.27 15.83
CA ILE A 120 -0.35 -3.85 16.42
C ILE A 120 0.45 -4.49 15.28
N LEU A 121 1.72 -4.11 15.17
CA LEU A 121 2.64 -4.50 14.09
C LEU A 121 3.74 -5.41 14.61
#